data_AF-A0A2K1IY30-F1
#
_entry.id   AF-A0A2K1IY30-F1
#
_cell.length_a   1.000
_cell.length_b   1.000
_cell.length_c   1.000
_cell.angle_alpha   90.00
_cell.angle_beta   90.00
_cell.angle_gamma   90.00
#
_symmetry.space_group_name_H-M   'P 1'
#
loop_
_entity.id
_entity.type
_entity.pdbx_description
1 polymer ?
#
loop_
_entity_poly.entity_id
_entity_poly.type
_entity_poly.pdbx_seq_one_letter_code
_entity_poly.pdbx_strand_id
1 'polypeptide(L)' 'SINDGGPTYGGPKNWNWRSEGDIFQSGASFLRVQMRWSAQSYFKVISCAPRPASMVSRMVKDPCPLNCHRGARC' A
#
# COMPACT_ATOMS: atom_id res chain seq x y z
N SER A 1 -8.79 24.82 -4.80
CA SER A 1 -9.24 23.70 -5.64
C SER A 1 -8.04 23.15 -6.38
N ILE A 2 -7.72 21.87 -6.25
CA ILE A 2 -6.68 21.24 -7.08
C ILE A 2 -7.25 21.16 -8.50
N ASN A 3 -6.54 21.72 -9.47
CA ASN A 3 -6.91 21.63 -10.88
C ASN A 3 -6.36 20.29 -11.42
N ASP A 4 -7.13 19.22 -11.25
CA ASP A 4 -6.80 17.87 -11.73
C ASP A 4 -7.28 17.61 -13.17
N GLY A 5 -7.81 18.62 -13.87
CA GLY A 5 -8.23 18.53 -15.27
C GLY A 5 -9.51 17.71 -15.51
N GLY A 6 -10.23 17.34 -14.45
CA GLY A 6 -11.52 16.67 -14.53
C GLY A 6 -11.45 15.24 -15.11
N PRO A 7 -12.60 14.60 -15.40
CA PRO A 7 -12.67 13.18 -15.79
C PRO A 7 -11.96 12.85 -17.11
N THR A 8 -11.59 13.87 -17.90
CA THR A 8 -10.97 13.75 -19.22
C THR A 8 -9.45 13.84 -19.20
N TYR A 9 -8.85 14.51 -18.20
CA TYR A 9 -7.39 14.64 -18.08
C TYR A 9 -6.88 13.62 -17.06
N GLY A 10 -6.55 12.41 -17.54
CA GLY A 10 -5.96 11.40 -16.66
C GLY A 10 -6.92 10.76 -15.66
N GLY A 11 -8.20 10.57 -16.00
CA GLY A 11 -9.17 9.86 -15.15
C GLY A 11 -8.77 8.41 -14.83
N PRO A 12 -9.56 7.68 -14.00
CA PRO A 12 -9.17 6.39 -13.41
C PRO A 12 -8.68 5.33 -14.39
N LYS A 13 -9.18 5.37 -15.64
CA LYS A 13 -8.74 4.46 -16.72
C LYS A 13 -7.28 4.65 -17.16
N ASN A 14 -6.68 5.79 -16.85
CA ASN A 14 -5.29 6.10 -17.16
C ASN A 14 -4.36 5.96 -15.95
N TRP A 15 -4.89 5.56 -14.79
CA TRP A 15 -4.12 5.33 -13.57
C TRP A 15 -3.47 3.95 -13.57
N ASN A 16 -2.27 3.85 -13.00
CA ASN A 16 -1.57 2.57 -12.80
C ASN A 16 -1.84 2.00 -11.40
N TRP A 17 -3.11 1.96 -10.99
CA TRP A 17 -3.49 1.41 -9.68
C TRP A 17 -3.59 -0.11 -9.73
N ARG A 18 -3.07 -0.78 -8.69
CA ARG A 18 -3.01 -2.25 -8.61
C ARG A 18 -3.25 -2.71 -7.19
N SER A 19 -3.93 -3.84 -7.05
CA SER A 19 -4.00 -4.66 -5.85
C SER A 19 -3.44 -6.05 -6.18
N GLU A 20 -2.58 -6.57 -5.32
CA GLU A 20 -1.95 -7.89 -5.45
C GLU A 20 -1.66 -8.45 -4.05
N GLY A 21 -2.19 -9.63 -3.73
CA GLY A 21 -1.97 -10.27 -2.43
C GLY A 21 -2.76 -9.68 -1.27
N ASP A 22 -3.65 -8.71 -1.53
CA ASP A 22 -4.53 -8.10 -0.53
C ASP A 22 -5.64 -9.06 -0.09
N ILE A 23 -6.02 -8.98 1.19
CA ILE A 23 -7.20 -9.65 1.74
C ILE A 23 -8.30 -8.61 1.93
N PHE A 24 -9.48 -8.90 1.38
CA PHE A 24 -10.66 -8.09 1.56
C PHE A 24 -11.66 -8.80 2.48
N GLN A 25 -12.10 -8.12 3.53
CA GLN A 25 -13.07 -8.62 4.51
C GLN A 25 -14.32 -7.75 4.50
N SER A 26 -15.46 -8.28 4.98
CA SER A 26 -16.70 -7.51 5.16
C SER A 26 -17.22 -6.81 3.89
N GLY A 27 -17.09 -7.45 2.74
CA GLY A 27 -17.55 -6.90 1.45
C GLY A 27 -16.63 -5.85 0.83
N ALA A 28 -15.44 -5.62 1.40
CA ALA A 28 -14.43 -4.80 0.75
C ALA A 28 -14.01 -5.40 -0.59
N SER A 29 -13.63 -4.55 -1.54
CA SER A 29 -13.09 -4.98 -2.83
C SER A 29 -12.25 -3.87 -3.45
N PHE A 30 -11.39 -4.26 -4.39
CA PHE A 30 -10.59 -3.32 -5.17
C PHE A 30 -11.08 -3.26 -6.62
N LEU A 31 -11.46 -2.08 -7.07
CA LEU A 31 -11.82 -1.83 -8.46
C LEU A 31 -10.56 -1.77 -9.32
N ARG A 32 -10.36 -2.81 -10.12
CA ARG A 32 -9.22 -2.89 -11.03
C ARG A 32 -9.37 -1.90 -12.18
N VAL A 33 -8.30 -1.16 -12.47
CA VAL A 33 -8.15 -0.35 -13.68
C VAL A 33 -7.11 -0.98 -14.61
N GLN A 34 -7.17 -0.65 -15.90
CA GLN A 34 -6.25 -1.20 -16.89
C GLN A 34 -4.87 -0.55 -16.75
N MET A 35 -3.89 -1.35 -16.35
CA MET A 35 -2.51 -0.89 -16.13
C MET A 35 -1.76 -0.83 -17.45
N ARG A 36 -1.12 0.31 -17.75
CA ARG A 36 -0.35 0.49 -19.01
C ARG A 36 1.08 -0.03 -18.93
N TRP A 37 1.64 -0.15 -17.72
CA TRP A 37 3.05 -0.50 -17.49
C TRP A 37 3.21 -1.40 -16.27
N SER A 38 4.25 -2.24 -16.21
CA SER A 38 4.49 -3.11 -15.04
C SER A 38 4.96 -2.32 -13.81
N ALA A 39 4.81 -2.93 -12.62
CA ALA A 39 5.39 -2.38 -11.39
C ALA A 39 6.93 -2.26 -11.52
N GLN A 40 7.52 -1.28 -10.83
CA GLN A 40 8.98 -1.12 -10.78
C GLN A 40 9.60 -2.19 -9.87
N SER A 41 10.73 -2.73 -10.31
CA SER A 41 11.58 -3.61 -9.49
C SER A 41 12.60 -2.76 -8.74
N TYR A 42 12.71 -2.95 -7.43
CA TYR A 42 13.71 -2.27 -6.60
C TYR A 42 15.02 -3.08 -6.52
N PHE A 43 16.16 -2.40 -6.38
CA PHE A 43 17.44 -3.06 -6.13
C PHE A 43 17.38 -3.89 -4.85
N LYS A 44 17.97 -5.08 -4.87
CA LYS A 44 17.90 -6.06 -3.76
C LYS A 44 18.29 -5.48 -2.39
N VAL A 45 19.26 -4.58 -2.34
CA VAL A 45 19.76 -3.96 -1.10
C VAL A 45 18.77 -3.00 -0.42
N ILE A 46 17.80 -2.47 -1.16
CA ILE A 46 16.75 -1.57 -0.66
C ILE A 46 15.35 -2.20 -0.78
N SER A 47 15.28 -3.50 -1.06
CA SER A 47 14.03 -4.21 -1.32
C SER A 47 13.70 -5.15 -0.15
N CYS A 48 12.42 -5.23 0.19
CA CYS A 48 11.87 -6.22 1.10
C CYS A 48 10.95 -7.17 0.33
N ALA A 49 11.01 -8.46 0.64
CA ALA A 49 10.08 -9.43 0.06
C ALA A 49 8.64 -9.13 0.54
N PRO A 50 7.63 -9.19 -0.35
CA PRO A 50 6.25 -9.01 0.05
C PRO A 50 5.84 -10.10 1.05
N ARG A 51 5.08 -9.71 2.07
CA ARG A 51 4.49 -10.61 3.07
C ARG A 51 3.01 -10.80 2.76
N PRO A 52 2.41 -11.97 3.04
CA PRO A 52 1.00 -12.19 2.80
C PRO A 52 0.16 -11.25 3.66
N ALA A 53 -0.98 -10.76 3.13
CA ALA A 53 -1.84 -9.84 3.86
C ALA A 53 -2.40 -10.42 5.17
N SER A 54 -2.40 -11.74 5.34
CA SER A 54 -2.76 -12.39 6.61
C SER A 54 -1.83 -12.05 7.78
N MET A 55 -0.63 -11.53 7.49
CA MET A 55 0.35 -11.13 8.51
C MET A 55 0.19 -9.67 8.95
N VAL A 56 -0.65 -8.87 8.29
CA VAL A 56 -0.79 -7.43 8.54
C VAL A 56 -1.06 -7.14 10.01
N SER A 57 -2.03 -7.81 10.63
CA SER A 57 -2.37 -7.60 12.05
C SER A 57 -1.18 -7.83 13.00
N ARG A 58 -0.25 -8.72 12.65
CA ARG A 58 0.97 -8.94 13.44
C ARG A 58 2.03 -7.88 13.15
N MET A 59 2.14 -7.43 11.90
CA MET A 59 3.12 -6.43 11.47
C MET A 59 2.80 -5.04 12.01
N VAL A 60 1.51 -4.67 12.09
CA VAL A 60 1.07 -3.35 12.55
C VAL A 60 0.53 -3.36 13.97
N LYS A 61 0.92 -4.35 14.80
CA LYS A 61 0.46 -4.49 16.18
C LYS A 61 0.78 -3.24 17.02
N ASP A 62 1.99 -2.71 16.86
CA ASP A 62 2.49 -1.54 17.59
C ASP A 62 3.02 -0.51 16.57
N PRO A 63 2.13 0.24 15.88
CA PRO A 63 2.51 1.11 14.76
C PRO A 63 3.06 2.47 15.21
N CYS A 64 2.88 2.80 16.50
CA CYS A 64 3.29 4.05 17.10
C CYS A 64 4.74 4.00 17.59
N PRO A 65 5.35 5.16 17.90
CA PRO A 65 6.65 5.20 18.55
C PRO A 65 6.67 4.35 19.82
N LEU A 66 7.81 3.72 20.07
CA LEU A 66 8.02 3.02 21.33
C LEU A 66 7.95 4.03 22.49
N ASN A 67 7.20 3.70 23.53
CA ASN A 67 7.14 4.49 24.77
C ASN A 67 8.39 4.23 25.61
N CYS A 68 9.56 4.56 25.06
CA CYS A 68 10.83 4.42 25.74
C CYS A 68 11.08 5.62 26.63
N HIS A 69 11.11 5.39 27.93
CA HIS A 69 11.50 6.37 28.93
C HIS A 69 12.78 5.94 29.61
N ARG A 70 13.56 6.91 30.08
CA ARG A 70 14.81 6.65 30.80
C ARG A 70 14.54 5.73 32.01
N GLY A 71 15.17 4.56 32.03
CA GLY A 71 15.01 3.56 33.10
C GLY A 71 14.01 2.43 32.80
N ALA A 72 13.27 2.48 31.68
CA ALA A 72 12.41 1.39 31.21
C ALA A 72 13.04 0.65 30.02
N ARG A 73 12.80 -0.66 29.91
CA ARG A 73 13.21 -1.45 28.74
C ARG A 73 12.18 -1.31 27.61
N CYS A 74 12.71 -1.12 26.42
CA CYS A 74 12.12 -1.40 25.12
C CYS A 74 12.96 -2.55 24.54
#